data_AF-A0A9E3P3Q6-F1
#
_entry.id   AF-A0A9E3P3Q6-F1
#
_cell.length_a   1.000
_cell.length_b   1.000
_cell.length_c   1.000
_cell.angle_alpha   90.00
_cell.angle_beta   90.00
_cell.angle_gamma   90.00
#
_symmetry.space_group_name_H-M   'P 1'
#
loop_
_entity.id
_entity.type
_entity.pdbx_description
1 polymer ?
#
loop_
_entity_poly.entity_id
_entity_poly.type
_entity_poly.pdbx_seq_one_letter_code
_entity_poly.pdbx_strand_id
1 'polypeptide(L)' 'MNAEDLRFFLAVRQAGSIKGGARVLKVDHSTVSRRLAALEEALGAQLFARTP' A
#
# COMPACT_ATOMS: atom_id res chain seq x y z
N MET A 1 8.47 -10.94 1.77
CA MET A 1 8.49 -9.63 2.43
C MET A 1 9.66 -8.82 1.89
N ASN A 2 9.42 -7.78 1.10
CA ASN A 2 10.46 -6.83 0.69
C ASN A 2 10.32 -5.55 1.53
N ALA A 3 11.42 -4.98 2.00
CA ALA A 3 11.41 -3.71 2.74
C ALA A 3 10.77 -2.56 1.94
N GLU A 4 10.75 -2.67 0.61
CA GLU A 4 10.05 -1.74 -0.27
C GLU A 4 8.54 -1.70 0.01
N ASP A 5 7.90 -2.83 0.34
CA ASP A 5 6.45 -2.90 0.56
C ASP A 5 6.01 -2.08 1.79
N LEU A 6 6.88 -1.99 2.82
CA LEU A 6 6.66 -1.13 3.98
C LEU A 6 6.65 0.36 3.62
N ARG A 7 7.44 0.77 2.63
CA ARG A 7 7.44 2.16 2.13
C ARG A 7 6.11 2.50 1.47
N PHE A 8 5.52 1.55 0.72
CA PHE A 8 4.18 1.71 0.15
C PHE A 8 3.12 1.83 1.23
N PHE A 9 3.15 0.96 2.24
CA PHE A 9 2.25 1.02 3.39
C PHE A 9 2.31 2.37 4.11
N LEU A 10 3.50 2.84 4.47
CA LEU A 10 3.66 4.11 5.17
C LEU A 10 3.18 5.30 4.34
N ALA A 11 3.47 5.32 3.03
CA ALA A 11 3.00 6.37 2.15
C ALA A 11 1.48 6.42 2.05
N VAL A 12 0.82 5.27 1.93
CA VAL A 12 -0.65 5.17 1.90
C VAL A 12 -1.26 5.57 3.24
N ARG A 13 -0.66 5.13 4.36
CA ARG A 13 -1.14 5.48 5.70
C ARG A 13 -1.05 6.98 5.97
N GLN A 14 0.06 7.62 5.58
CA GLN A 14 0.24 9.07 5.71
C GLN A 14 -0.68 9.87 4.78
N ALA A 15 -0.89 9.39 3.55
CA ALA A 15 -1.76 10.06 2.59
C ALA A 15 -3.26 9.78 2.80
N GLY A 16 -3.60 8.85 3.69
CA GLY A 16 -4.98 8.44 4.00
C GLY A 16 -5.70 7.68 2.88
N SER A 17 -5.05 7.41 1.74
CA SER A 17 -5.65 6.71 0.60
C SER A 17 -4.59 6.11 -0.32
N ILE A 18 -4.96 5.05 -1.06
CA ILE A 18 -4.09 4.41 -2.06
C ILE A 18 -3.71 5.42 -3.15
N LYS A 19 -4.68 6.22 -3.64
CA LYS A 19 -4.44 7.26 -4.65
C LYS A 19 -3.47 8.33 -4.14
N GLY A 20 -3.61 8.75 -2.87
CA GLY A 20 -2.69 9.69 -2.24
C GLY A 20 -1.28 9.13 -2.13
N GLY A 21 -1.13 7.89 -1.66
CA GLY A 21 0.17 7.22 -1.57
C GLY A 21 0.83 7.04 -2.95
N ALA A 22 0.05 6.69 -3.97
CA ALA A 22 0.52 6.59 -5.36
C ALA A 22 1.05 7.93 -5.89
N ARG A 23 0.34 9.03 -5.60
CA ARG A 23 0.77 10.39 -5.96
C ARG A 23 2.06 10.80 -5.25
N VAL A 24 2.19 10.50 -3.96
CA VAL A 24 3.41 10.77 -3.16
C VAL A 24 4.61 9.99 -3.71
N LEU A 25 4.41 8.72 -4.05
CA LEU A 25 5.45 7.84 -4.56
C LEU A 25 5.71 7.98 -6.07
N LYS A 26 4.91 8.78 -6.80
CA LYS A 26 4.97 8.97 -8.26
C LYS A 26 4.88 7.65 -9.04
N VAL A 27 3.95 6.80 -8.63
CA VAL A 27 3.69 5.49 -9.24
C VAL A 27 2.22 5.32 -9.54
N ASP A 28 1.88 4.33 -10.36
CA ASP A 28 0.48 3.99 -10.59
C ASP A 28 -0.15 3.32 -9.36
N HIS A 29 -1.44 3.60 -9.16
CA HIS A 29 -2.24 3.04 -8.07
C HIS A 29 -2.31 1.51 -8.08
N SER A 30 -2.23 0.86 -9.26
CA SER A 30 -2.16 -0.60 -9.37
C SER A 30 -0.87 -1.17 -8.78
N THR A 31 0.26 -0.46 -8.88
CA THR A 31 1.53 -0.84 -8.26
C THR A 31 1.43 -0.78 -6.75
N VAL A 32 0.85 0.29 -6.20
CA VAL A 32 0.61 0.41 -4.76
C VAL A 32 -0.29 -0.72 -4.26
N SER A 33 -1.39 -0.98 -4.96
CA SER A 33 -2.32 -2.06 -4.60
C SER A 33 -1.65 -3.43 -4.56
N ARG A 34 -0.86 -3.78 -5.58
CA ARG A 34 -0.11 -5.05 -5.63
C ARG A 34 0.92 -5.18 -4.51
N ARG A 35 1.67 -4.10 -4.22
CA ARG A 35 2.67 -4.06 -3.15
C ARG A 35 2.04 -4.23 -1.77
N LEU A 36 0.89 -3.59 -1.54
CA LEU A 36 0.13 -3.76 -0.31
C LEU A 36 -0.43 -5.17 -0.16
N ALA A 37 -0.99 -5.75 -1.23
CA ALA A 37 -1.49 -7.12 -1.19
C ALA A 37 -0.37 -8.11 -0.84
N ALA A 38 0.81 -7.97 -1.44
CA ALA A 38 1.97 -8.81 -1.12
C ALA A 38 2.43 -8.65 0.34
N LEU A 39 2.30 -7.45 0.91
CA LEU A 39 2.60 -7.21 2.32
C LEU A 39 1.56 -7.84 3.25
N GLU A 40 0.28 -7.70 2.93
CA GLU A 40 -0.83 -8.33 3.66
C GLU A 40 -0.69 -9.86 3.65
N GLU A 41 -0.36 -10.46 2.51
CA GLU A 41 -0.08 -11.89 2.38
C GLU A 41 1.12 -12.32 3.22
N ALA A 42 2.23 -11.56 3.18
CA ALA A 42 3.43 -11.89 3.95
C ALA A 42 3.22 -11.79 5.47
N LEU A 43 2.30 -10.93 5.92
CA LEU A 43 1.96 -10.77 7.33
C LEU A 43 0.80 -11.66 7.78
N GLY A 44 0.05 -12.25 6.84
CA GLY A 44 -1.18 -12.98 7.13
C GLY A 44 -2.27 -12.10 7.74
N ALA A 45 -2.27 -10.81 7.43
CA ALA A 45 -3.14 -9.82 8.06
C ALA A 45 -3.61 -8.77 7.05
N GLN A 46 -4.86 -8.32 7.20
CA GLN A 46 -5.40 -7.22 6.41
C GLN A 46 -4.97 -5.88 7.02
N LEU A 47 -4.28 -5.05 6.26
CA LEU A 47 -3.74 -3.77 6.70
C LEU A 47 -4.65 -2.58 6.39
N PHE A 48 -5.48 -2.71 5.35
CA PHE A 48 -6.45 -1.67 4.98
C PHE A 48 -7.85 -2.26 4.81
N ALA A 49 -8.86 -1.56 5.34
CA ALA A 49 -10.26 -1.86 5.06
C ALA A 49 -10.64 -1.35 3.67
N ARG A 50 -11.21 -2.23 2.83
CA ARG A 50 -11.83 -1.82 1.56
C ARG A 50 -13.23 -1.31 1.86
N THR A 51 -13.41 0.00 1.91
CA THR A 51 -14.75 0.60 1.94
C THR A 51 -15.31 0.65 0.52
N PRO A 52 -16.60 0.31 0.31
CA PRO A 52 -17.29 0.46 -0.97
C PRO A 52 -17.22 1.88 -1.54
#